data_AF-A0A522IAG2-F1
#
_entry.id   AF-A0A522IAG2-F1
#
_cell.length_a   1.000
_cell.length_b   1.000
_cell.length_c   1.000
_cell.angle_alpha   90.00
_cell.angle_beta   90.00
_cell.angle_gamma   90.00
#
_symmetry.space_group_name_H-M   'P 1'
#
loop_
_entity.id
_entity.type
_entity.pdbx_description
1 polymer ?
#
loop_
_entity_poly.entity_id
_entity_poly.type
_entity_poly.pdbx_seq_one_letter_code
_entity_poly.pdbx_strand_id
1 'polypeptide(L)'
;MRQNIRLEAAVGPATREQLERWADQHDRTWDRIVRAGVVVFGMGLLGLASLATTQSFQAFKGIRSSLSTSNPALSGLWWLGLFGLTVSLACALAIAWLWWHFVLRREFRPVNPYRPIDVGPDELERANAGYPGALAYLDAVRHQRRPIVQHDMDVLATIRGQQRFKQGADR
;
A
#
# COMPACT_ATOMS: atom_id res chain seq x y z
N MET A 1 10.63 1.12 9.74
CA MET A 1 11.34 2.25 9.07
C MET A 1 12.05 3.18 10.05
N ARG A 2 11.42 3.72 11.11
CA ARG A 2 12.08 4.69 12.04
C ARG A 2 13.38 4.22 12.73
N GLN A 3 13.58 2.93 12.97
CA GLN A 3 14.80 2.43 13.59
C GLN A 3 16.01 2.42 12.63
N ASN A 4 15.80 2.20 11.32
CA ASN A 4 16.89 2.20 10.34
C ASN A 4 17.44 3.61 10.11
N ILE A 5 16.56 4.62 10.11
CA ILE A 5 16.94 6.03 9.94
C ILE A 5 17.88 6.51 11.06
N ARG A 6 17.73 5.97 12.29
CA ARG A 6 18.62 6.29 13.41
C ARG A 6 20.02 5.71 13.27
N LEU A 7 20.16 4.55 12.62
CA LEU A 7 21.45 3.92 12.34
C LEU A 7 22.11 4.55 11.11
N GLU A 8 21.33 4.88 10.08
CA GLU A 8 21.80 5.53 8.85
C GLU A 8 22.19 7.00 9.05
N ALA A 9 21.65 7.71 10.04
CA ALA A 9 22.13 9.05 10.39
C ALA A 9 23.53 9.05 11.03
N ALA A 10 24.01 7.89 11.52
CA ALA A 10 25.35 7.73 12.07
C ALA A 10 26.39 7.26 11.03
N VAL A 11 25.91 6.76 9.88
CA VAL A 11 26.72 6.44 8.70
C VAL A 11 26.57 7.63 7.74
N GLY A 12 27.60 8.01 7.00
CA GLY A 12 27.51 9.17 6.10
C GLY A 12 26.35 9.07 5.08
N PRO A 13 26.01 10.16 4.38
CA PRO A 13 24.94 10.15 3.38
C PRO A 13 25.11 9.00 2.37
N ALA A 14 24.00 8.36 2.00
CA ALA A 14 24.00 7.21 1.11
C ALA A 14 24.53 7.59 -0.27
N THR A 15 25.41 6.77 -0.85
CA THR A 15 25.98 7.09 -2.17
C THR A 15 24.90 7.01 -3.27
N ARG A 16 25.17 7.64 -4.43
CA ARG A 16 24.25 7.61 -5.58
C ARG A 16 23.87 6.18 -5.99
N GLU A 17 24.85 5.28 -6.06
CA GLU A 17 24.62 3.87 -6.43
C GLU A 17 23.79 3.11 -5.38
N GLN A 18 23.87 3.49 -4.11
CA GLN A 18 23.03 2.91 -3.05
C GLN A 18 21.59 3.40 -3.19
N LEU A 19 21.38 4.70 -3.43
CA LEU A 19 20.06 5.26 -3.68
C LEU A 19 19.38 4.62 -4.89
N GLU A 20 20.10 4.46 -6.01
CA GLU A 20 19.56 3.81 -7.21
C GLU A 20 19.16 2.35 -6.91
N ARG A 21 20.01 1.58 -6.22
CA ARG A 21 19.68 0.21 -5.80
C ARG A 21 18.47 0.14 -4.88
N TRP A 22 18.35 1.06 -3.93
CA TRP A 22 17.21 1.12 -3.02
C TRP A 22 15.93 1.57 -3.72
N ALA A 23 16.02 2.53 -4.64
CA ALA A 23 14.91 2.95 -5.48
C ALA A 23 14.38 1.77 -6.31
N ASP A 24 15.27 1.03 -6.96
CA ASP A 24 14.92 -0.16 -7.75
C ASP A 24 14.38 -1.29 -6.89
N GLN A 25 14.91 -1.48 -5.68
CA GLN A 25 14.40 -2.49 -4.76
C GLN A 25 13.00 -2.13 -4.25
N HIS A 26 12.76 -0.86 -3.95
CA HIS A 26 11.45 -0.36 -3.54
C HIS A 26 10.42 -0.57 -4.65
N ASP A 27 10.76 -0.17 -5.88
CA ASP A 27 9.91 -0.35 -7.05
C ASP A 27 9.62 -1.84 -7.32
N ARG A 28 10.63 -2.70 -7.28
CA ARG A 28 10.45 -4.16 -7.43
C ARG A 28 9.59 -4.79 -6.32
N THR A 29 9.74 -4.32 -5.09
CA THR A 29 8.94 -4.83 -3.96
C THR A 29 7.48 -4.43 -4.12
N TRP A 30 7.23 -3.19 -4.52
CA TRP A 30 5.88 -2.71 -4.82
C TRP A 30 5.24 -3.51 -5.96
N ASP A 31 5.98 -3.74 -7.04
CA ASP A 31 5.50 -4.54 -8.17
C ASP A 31 5.13 -5.97 -7.76
N ARG A 32 5.90 -6.59 -6.85
CA ARG A 32 5.56 -7.90 -6.29
C ARG A 32 4.28 -7.86 -5.47
N ILE A 33 4.08 -6.83 -4.64
CA ILE A 33 2.87 -6.66 -3.83
C ILE A 33 1.66 -6.48 -4.74
N VAL A 34 1.77 -5.63 -5.77
CA VAL A 34 0.69 -5.42 -6.76
C VAL A 34 0.38 -6.72 -7.48
N ARG A 35 1.39 -7.45 -7.96
CA ARG A 35 1.20 -8.72 -8.67
C ARG A 35 0.57 -9.79 -7.76
N ALA A 36 1.01 -9.91 -6.51
CA ALA A 36 0.40 -10.82 -5.54
C ALA A 36 -1.06 -10.43 -5.27
N GLY A 37 -1.34 -9.13 -5.16
CA GLY A 37 -2.70 -8.60 -5.04
C GLY A 37 -3.60 -8.98 -6.23
N VAL A 38 -3.08 -8.89 -7.47
CA VAL A 38 -3.82 -9.32 -8.68
C VAL A 38 -4.18 -10.79 -8.62
N VAL A 39 -3.23 -11.65 -8.20
CA VAL A 39 -3.46 -13.10 -8.11
C VAL A 39 -4.53 -13.42 -7.06
N VAL A 40 -4.42 -12.83 -5.86
CA VAL A 40 -5.42 -13.01 -4.79
C VAL A 40 -6.79 -12.51 -5.23
N PHE A 41 -6.84 -11.36 -5.91
CA PHE A 41 -8.08 -10.81 -6.46
C PHE A 41 -8.71 -11.76 -7.50
N GLY A 42 -7.91 -12.27 -8.43
CA GLY A 42 -8.35 -13.23 -9.45
C GLY A 42 -8.87 -14.53 -8.84
N MET A 43 -8.16 -15.11 -7.87
CA MET A 43 -8.63 -16.30 -7.15
C MET A 43 -9.94 -16.04 -6.39
N GLY A 44 -10.07 -14.87 -5.77
CA GLY A 44 -11.31 -14.45 -5.11
C GLY A 44 -12.50 -14.44 -6.08
N LEU A 45 -12.33 -13.82 -7.26
CA LEU A 45 -13.36 -13.80 -8.29
C LEU A 45 -13.73 -15.20 -8.81
N LEU A 46 -12.74 -16.07 -9.01
CA LEU A 46 -12.97 -17.46 -9.42
C LEU A 46 -13.76 -18.25 -8.37
N GLY A 47 -13.44 -18.06 -7.09
CA GLY A 47 -14.18 -18.65 -5.98
C GLY A 47 -15.64 -18.20 -5.97
N LEU A 48 -15.87 -16.90 -6.12
CA LEU A 48 -17.22 -16.33 -6.19
C LEU A 48 -18.01 -16.82 -7.41
N ALA A 49 -17.38 -16.92 -8.58
CA ALA A 49 -18.01 -17.46 -9.79
C ALA A 49 -18.41 -18.94 -9.63
N SER A 50 -17.54 -19.74 -8.99
CA SER A 50 -17.82 -21.15 -8.69
C SER A 50 -19.00 -21.29 -7.71
N LEU A 51 -19.06 -20.41 -6.71
CA LEU A 51 -20.13 -20.39 -5.72
C LEU A 51 -21.47 -19.99 -6.35
N ALA A 52 -21.48 -18.98 -7.22
CA ALA A 52 -22.65 -18.60 -8.02
C ALA A 52 -23.14 -19.76 -8.90
N THR A 53 -22.23 -20.44 -9.60
CA THR A 53 -22.56 -21.59 -10.47
C THR A 53 -23.20 -22.73 -9.67
N THR A 54 -22.64 -23.04 -8.50
CA THR A 54 -23.16 -24.08 -7.61
C THR A 54 -24.59 -23.75 -7.14
N GLN A 55 -24.85 -22.49 -6.83
CA GLN A 55 -26.18 -22.04 -6.43
C GLN A 55 -27.19 -22.07 -7.57
N SER A 56 -26.81 -21.59 -8.76
CA SER A 56 -27.67 -21.68 -9.94
C SER A 56 -28.05 -23.13 -10.24
N PHE A 57 -27.11 -24.06 -10.08
CA PHE A 57 -27.36 -25.49 -10.27
C PHE A 57 -28.31 -26.08 -9.21
N GLN A 58 -28.16 -25.71 -7.94
CA GLN A 58 -29.08 -26.14 -6.87
C GLN A 58 -30.49 -25.57 -7.05
N ALA A 59 -30.60 -24.28 -7.42
CA ALA A 59 -31.87 -23.65 -7.74
C ALA A 59 -32.56 -24.35 -8.93
N PHE A 60 -31.82 -24.65 -9.99
CA PHE A 60 -32.33 -25.40 -11.15
C PHE A 60 -32.83 -26.79 -10.76
N LYS A 61 -32.09 -27.53 -9.91
CA LYS A 61 -32.54 -28.84 -9.39
C LYS A 61 -33.83 -28.72 -8.60
N GLY A 62 -33.95 -27.74 -7.70
CA GLY A 62 -35.15 -27.53 -6.89
C GLY A 62 -36.39 -27.17 -7.72
N ILE A 63 -36.22 -26.34 -8.76
CA ILE A 63 -37.30 -25.99 -9.70
C ILE A 63 -37.73 -27.24 -10.49
N ARG A 64 -36.78 -28.00 -11.02
CA ARG A 64 -37.06 -29.21 -11.82
C ARG A 64 -37.74 -30.31 -11.01
N SER A 65 -37.35 -30.53 -9.75
CA SER A 65 -38.00 -31.52 -8.89
C SER A 65 -39.41 -31.12 -8.49
N SER A 66 -39.69 -29.82 -8.36
CA SER A 66 -41.03 -29.31 -8.04
C SER A 66 -41.99 -29.38 -9.23
N LEU A 67 -41.52 -29.16 -10.46
CA LEU A 67 -42.31 -29.32 -11.69
C LEU A 67 -42.74 -30.77 -11.96
N SER A 68 -42.03 -31.75 -11.40
CA SER A 68 -42.37 -33.18 -11.50
C SER A 68 -43.42 -33.65 -10.49
N THR A 69 -43.77 -32.83 -9.50
CA THR A 69 -44.64 -33.22 -8.39
C THR A 69 -45.81 -32.23 -8.30
N SER A 70 -47.00 -32.66 -8.73
CA SER A 70 -48.22 -31.86 -8.83
C SER A 70 -48.83 -31.47 -7.46
N ASN A 71 -48.09 -30.78 -6.59
CA ASN A 71 -48.56 -30.35 -5.28
C ASN A 71 -48.22 -28.88 -4.95
N PRO A 72 -49.08 -28.16 -4.20
CA PRO A 72 -48.99 -26.73 -3.95
C PRO A 72 -48.00 -26.38 -2.82
N ALA A 73 -46.77 -26.90 -2.88
CA ALA A 73 -45.73 -26.63 -1.88
C ALA A 73 -44.95 -25.32 -2.15
N LEU A 74 -45.64 -24.28 -2.64
CA LEU A 74 -45.05 -22.97 -2.92
C LEU A 74 -44.63 -22.21 -1.64
N SER A 75 -45.13 -22.60 -0.47
CA SER A 75 -44.70 -22.04 0.83
C SER A 75 -43.32 -22.52 1.28
N GLY A 76 -42.81 -23.63 0.72
CA GLY A 76 -41.49 -24.18 1.03
C GLY A 76 -40.35 -23.65 0.15
N LEU A 77 -40.64 -22.78 -0.83
CA LEU A 77 -39.62 -22.25 -1.76
C LEU A 77 -38.96 -20.95 -1.28
N TRP A 78 -39.50 -20.30 -0.25
CA TRP A 78 -39.02 -18.98 0.20
C TRP A 78 -37.57 -19.02 0.71
N TRP A 79 -37.12 -20.17 1.23
CA TRP A 79 -35.84 -20.30 1.92
C TRP A 79 -34.71 -20.42 0.90
N LEU A 80 -34.98 -21.04 -0.26
CA LEU A 80 -34.08 -21.06 -1.41
C LEU A 80 -33.88 -19.66 -1.99
N GLY A 81 -34.96 -18.87 -2.08
CA GLY A 81 -34.89 -17.46 -2.50
C GLY A 81 -34.10 -16.59 -1.52
N LEU A 82 -34.35 -16.74 -0.22
CA LEU A 82 -33.61 -16.05 0.85
C LEU A 82 -32.13 -16.43 0.89
N PHE A 83 -31.79 -17.71 0.71
CA PHE A 83 -30.39 -18.17 0.62
C PHE A 83 -29.67 -17.62 -0.62
N GLY A 84 -30.35 -17.56 -1.76
CA GLY A 84 -29.78 -16.94 -2.97
C GLY A 84 -29.52 -15.45 -2.78
N LEU A 85 -30.44 -14.73 -2.11
CA LEU A 85 -30.30 -13.30 -1.81
C LEU A 85 -29.14 -13.02 -0.85
N THR A 86 -29.04 -13.76 0.25
CA THR A 86 -27.96 -13.58 1.24
C THR A 86 -26.60 -13.87 0.64
N VAL A 87 -26.49 -14.89 -0.22
CA VAL A 87 -25.23 -15.22 -0.86
C VAL A 87 -24.90 -14.24 -1.98
N SER A 88 -25.87 -13.81 -2.78
CA SER A 88 -25.64 -12.75 -3.77
C SER A 88 -25.17 -11.46 -3.09
N LEU A 89 -25.74 -11.13 -1.94
CA LEU A 89 -25.32 -9.98 -1.13
C LEU A 89 -23.91 -10.16 -0.57
N ALA A 90 -23.59 -11.32 0.00
CA ALA A 90 -22.25 -11.64 0.49
C ALA A 90 -21.21 -11.61 -0.62
N CYS A 91 -21.57 -12.09 -1.82
CA CYS A 91 -20.75 -12.07 -3.01
C CYS A 91 -20.49 -10.63 -3.50
N ALA A 92 -21.54 -9.80 -3.57
CA ALA A 92 -21.42 -8.38 -3.91
C ALA A 92 -20.57 -7.61 -2.90
N LEU A 93 -20.74 -7.87 -1.59
CA LEU A 93 -19.91 -7.29 -0.54
C LEU A 93 -18.46 -7.76 -0.64
N ALA A 94 -18.22 -9.03 -0.94
CA ALA A 94 -16.87 -9.54 -1.15
C ALA A 94 -16.22 -8.88 -2.36
N ILE A 95 -16.93 -8.74 -3.49
CA ILE A 95 -16.42 -8.05 -4.69
C ILE A 95 -16.13 -6.59 -4.37
N ALA A 96 -17.05 -5.88 -3.70
CA ALA A 96 -16.85 -4.49 -3.30
C ALA A 96 -15.66 -4.32 -2.35
N TRP A 97 -15.49 -5.24 -1.40
CA TRP A 97 -14.37 -5.25 -0.46
C TRP A 97 -13.03 -5.52 -1.17
N LEU A 98 -12.99 -6.54 -2.04
CA LEU A 98 -11.84 -6.86 -2.87
C LEU A 98 -11.49 -5.71 -3.81
N TRP A 99 -12.49 -5.08 -4.43
CA TRP A 99 -12.33 -3.91 -5.30
C TRP A 99 -11.78 -2.72 -4.52
N TRP A 100 -12.38 -2.37 -3.38
CA TRP A 100 -11.94 -1.29 -2.52
C TRP A 100 -10.48 -1.50 -2.08
N HIS A 101 -10.15 -2.69 -1.59
CA HIS A 101 -8.79 -2.99 -1.14
C HIS A 101 -7.77 -3.06 -2.28
N PHE A 102 -8.17 -3.46 -3.48
CA PHE A 102 -7.25 -3.65 -4.59
C PHE A 102 -7.08 -2.37 -5.44
N VAL A 103 -8.18 -1.74 -5.84
CA VAL A 103 -8.18 -0.56 -6.72
C VAL A 103 -7.62 0.66 -5.99
N LEU A 104 -8.05 0.94 -4.75
CA LEU A 104 -7.49 2.07 -4.00
C LEU A 104 -6.01 1.88 -3.69
N ARG A 105 -5.57 0.65 -3.39
CA ARG A 105 -4.14 0.38 -3.14
C ARG A 105 -3.30 0.44 -4.42
N ARG A 106 -3.88 0.17 -5.58
CA ARG A 106 -3.18 0.25 -6.87
C ARG A 106 -3.03 1.71 -7.33
N GLU A 107 -4.05 2.52 -7.13
CA GLU A 107 -4.03 3.94 -7.50
C GLU A 107 -3.11 4.77 -6.59
N PHE A 108 -3.06 4.46 -5.30
CA PHE A 108 -2.07 5.04 -4.38
C PHE A 108 -0.74 4.30 -4.44
N ARG A 109 0.02 4.49 -5.54
CA ARG A 109 1.45 4.13 -5.53
C ARG A 109 2.16 5.08 -4.56
N PRO A 110 2.78 4.59 -3.47
CA PRO A 110 3.56 5.45 -2.59
C PRO A 110 4.72 6.05 -3.37
N VAL A 111 4.94 7.36 -3.19
CA VAL A 111 6.08 8.07 -3.77
C VAL A 111 7.36 7.37 -3.32
N ASN A 112 8.23 7.06 -4.27
CA ASN A 112 9.49 6.37 -3.97
C ASN A 112 10.44 7.35 -3.27
N PRO A 113 10.78 7.13 -1.99
CA PRO A 113 11.51 8.11 -1.18
C PRO A 113 12.99 8.25 -1.60
N TYR A 114 13.49 7.34 -2.42
CA TYR A 114 14.87 7.31 -2.91
C TYR A 114 15.02 7.95 -4.30
N ARG A 115 13.93 8.42 -4.90
CA ARG A 115 14.01 9.15 -6.17
C ARG A 115 14.35 10.63 -5.96
N PRO A 116 15.05 11.26 -6.91
CA PRO A 116 15.35 12.68 -6.88
C PRO A 116 14.06 13.51 -6.76
N ILE A 117 14.11 14.52 -5.89
CA ILE A 117 13.06 15.53 -5.78
C ILE A 117 13.59 16.86 -6.29
N ASP A 118 12.72 17.65 -6.90
CA ASP A 118 13.08 18.98 -7.41
C ASP A 118 13.02 19.99 -6.25
N VAL A 119 14.10 20.04 -5.47
CA VAL A 119 14.25 20.99 -4.37
C VAL A 119 15.57 21.73 -4.54
N GLY A 120 15.49 23.06 -4.52
CA GLY A 120 16.67 23.92 -4.62
C GLY A 120 17.60 23.74 -3.42
N PRO A 121 18.91 23.49 -3.62
CA PRO A 121 19.86 23.35 -2.52
C PRO A 121 19.92 24.63 -1.66
N ASP A 122 19.80 25.81 -2.28
CA ASP A 122 19.82 27.10 -1.58
C ASP A 122 18.63 27.29 -0.65
N GLU A 123 17.46 26.75 -1.01
CA GLU A 123 16.26 26.79 -0.18
C GLU A 123 16.43 25.92 1.07
N LEU A 124 17.03 24.74 0.89
CA LEU A 124 17.36 23.82 1.97
C LEU A 124 18.41 24.39 2.93
N GLU A 125 19.44 25.04 2.41
CA GLU A 125 20.45 25.70 3.24
C GLU A 125 19.83 26.83 4.08
N ARG A 126 18.99 27.69 3.48
CA ARG A 126 18.27 28.74 4.23
C ARG A 126 17.34 28.16 5.29
N ALA A 127 16.59 27.12 4.96
CA ALA A 127 15.67 26.48 5.90
C ALA A 127 16.39 25.79 7.07
N ASN A 128 17.66 25.42 6.91
CA ASN A 128 18.47 24.73 7.90
C ASN A 128 19.60 25.58 8.50
N ALA A 129 19.64 26.89 8.24
CA ALA A 129 20.70 27.78 8.69
C ALA A 129 20.94 27.77 10.21
N GLY A 130 19.90 27.52 11.01
CA GLY A 130 19.98 27.41 12.47
C GLY A 130 20.44 26.05 13.02
N TYR A 131 20.76 25.08 12.15
CA TYR A 131 21.03 23.69 12.52
C TYR A 131 22.37 23.22 11.93
N PRO A 132 23.49 23.35 12.66
CA PRO A 132 24.82 23.08 12.09
C PRO A 132 25.01 21.62 11.67
N GLY A 133 24.28 20.68 12.28
CA GLY A 133 24.33 19.27 11.90
C GLY A 133 23.60 19.00 10.58
N ALA A 134 22.53 19.74 10.31
CA ALA A 134 21.79 19.64 9.06
C ALA A 134 22.60 20.25 7.90
N LEU A 135 23.30 21.35 8.14
CA LEU A 135 24.23 21.95 7.17
C LEU A 135 25.41 21.02 6.84
N ALA A 136 26.02 20.39 7.85
CA ALA A 136 27.10 19.42 7.63
C ALA A 136 26.63 18.22 6.80
N TYR A 137 25.38 17.76 7.01
CA TYR A 137 24.80 16.71 6.19
C TYR A 137 24.59 17.16 4.74
N LEU A 138 24.02 18.36 4.51
CA LEU A 138 23.85 18.93 3.17
C LEU A 138 25.18 19.09 2.43
N ASP A 139 26.22 19.55 3.12
CA ASP A 139 27.56 19.68 2.56
C ASP A 139 28.14 18.31 2.14
N ALA A 140 27.96 17.29 2.98
CA ALA A 140 28.35 15.92 2.64
C ALA A 140 27.58 15.37 1.42
N VAL A 141 26.28 15.66 1.28
CA VAL A 141 25.50 15.31 0.09
C VAL A 141 26.03 16.03 -1.16
N ARG A 142 26.33 17.31 -1.04
CA ARG A 142 26.92 18.13 -2.12
C ARG A 142 28.27 17.59 -2.55
N HIS A 143 29.11 17.19 -1.61
CA HIS A 143 30.42 16.60 -1.87
C HIS A 143 30.32 15.29 -2.66
N GLN A 144 29.29 14.49 -2.40
CA GLN A 144 29.00 13.26 -3.15
C GLN A 144 28.40 13.50 -4.54
N ARG A 145 28.10 14.74 -4.93
CA ARG A 145 27.49 15.12 -6.22
C ARG A 145 26.24 14.30 -6.56
N ARG A 146 25.45 13.93 -5.54
CA ARG A 146 24.21 13.17 -5.69
C ARG A 146 22.99 14.11 -5.59
N PRO A 147 21.88 13.78 -6.25
CA PRO A 147 20.64 14.55 -6.09
C PRO A 147 20.07 14.38 -4.67
N ILE A 148 19.36 15.40 -4.21
CA ILE A 148 18.60 15.35 -2.96
C ILE A 148 17.38 14.47 -3.16
N VAL A 149 17.15 13.56 -2.21
CA VAL A 149 16.01 12.64 -2.23
C VAL A 149 15.09 12.89 -1.03
N GLN A 150 13.85 12.40 -1.09
CA GLN A 150 12.90 12.57 0.00
C GLN A 150 13.39 11.92 1.31
N HIS A 151 14.13 10.83 1.22
CA HIS A 151 14.80 10.24 2.39
C HIS A 151 15.74 11.22 3.12
N ASP A 152 16.42 12.11 2.39
CA ASP A 152 17.32 13.10 2.99
C ASP A 152 16.52 14.13 3.80
N MET A 153 15.29 14.45 3.38
CA MET A 153 14.39 15.35 4.11
C MET A 153 14.01 14.79 5.47
N ASP A 154 13.76 13.47 5.54
CA ASP A 154 13.45 12.77 6.79
C ASP A 154 14.67 12.73 7.73
N VAL A 155 15.87 12.55 7.16
CA VAL A 155 17.14 12.62 7.91
C VAL A 155 17.35 14.04 8.45
N LEU A 156 17.19 15.08 7.63
CA LEU A 156 17.29 16.48 8.07
C LEU A 156 16.26 16.82 9.15
N ALA A 157 15.02 16.34 9.03
CA ALA A 157 14.01 16.49 10.07
C ALA A 157 14.42 15.81 11.39
N THR A 158 15.02 14.63 11.30
CA THR A 158 15.54 13.89 12.46
C THR A 158 16.69 14.64 13.13
N ILE A 159 17.66 15.14 12.36
CA ILE A 159 18.79 15.93 12.86
C ILE A 159 18.29 17.20 13.56
N ARG A 160 17.34 17.93 12.95
CA ARG A 160 16.70 19.10 13.57
C ARG A 160 16.04 18.74 14.90
N GLY A 161 15.31 17.63 14.96
CA GLY A 161 14.68 17.15 16.18
C GLY A 161 15.69 16.84 17.29
N GLN A 162 16.80 16.18 16.96
CA GLN A 162 17.87 15.87 17.91
C GLN A 162 18.58 17.13 18.44
N GLN A 163 18.86 18.11 17.57
CA GLN A 163 19.52 19.35 17.99
C GLN A 163 18.61 20.23 18.86
N ARG A 164 17.32 20.32 18.54
CA ARG A 164 16.34 21.01 19.41
C ARG A 164 16.25 20.35 20.79
N PHE A 165 16.26 19.02 20.83
CA PHE A 165 16.26 18.29 22.09
C PHE A 165 17.51 18.61 22.93
N LYS A 166 18.70 18.64 22.32
CA LYS A 166 19.94 19.02 23.01
C LYS A 166 19.90 20.48 23.51
N GLN A 167 19.48 21.42 22.68
CA GLN A 167 19.35 22.84 23.06
C GLN A 167 18.31 23.08 24.17
N GLY A 168 17.28 22.24 24.26
CA GLY A 168 16.28 22.28 25.33
C GLY A 168 16.72 21.58 26.62
N ALA A 169 17.69 20.67 26.55
CA ALA A 169 18.27 19.98 27.71
C ALA A 169 19.40 20.79 28.38
N ASP A 170 20.01 21.72 27.65
CA ASP A 170 21.05 22.63 28.13
C ASP A 170 20.49 23.96 28.70
N ARG A 171 19.17 24.04 28.95
CA ARG A 171 18.48 25.14 29.64
C ARG A 171 17.94 24.67 30.97
#